data_AF-A0A2T2TSX6-F1
#
_entry.id   AF-A0A2T2TSX6-F1
#
_cell.length_a   1.000
_cell.length_b   1.000
_cell.length_c   1.000
_cell.angle_alpha   90.00
_cell.angle_beta   90.00
_cell.angle_gamma   90.00
#
_symmetry.space_group_name_H-M   'P 1'
#
loop_
_entity.id
_entity.type
_entity.pdbx_description
1 polymer ?
#
loop_
_entity_poly.entity_id
_entity_poly.type
_entity_poly.pdbx_seq_one_letter_code
_entity_poly.pdbx_strand_id
1 'polypeptide(L)'
;MLGFGTFLILTLLLSGRTLREQVRVADRQGRPNVILFDVQSDQVGKVAQTVRNQRLPVLDTVPIVAMQLKSVKGRSIEEIEEAGDDEWAHTHDYRATYRDHLIDSETITAGRFVREKRPYDPDDVVPISVETDIAGDLGVTLGDTLTFDVQSVPVTARVASLRKVDWKRVQTNFFTVFPPGALAEAPTTYVVLSRAPGETASARLQQAVAKQFPNVLAIDLSLVLEVFDRLFGQLAQVMRFMALFSVLTGLVVLAGAVSASRYRRAEESVLLKTLGGRRRQVFQIMLVEHLLLGLLAALAGLV
;
A
#
# COMPACT_ATOMS: atom_id res chain seq x y z
N MET A 1 -27.35 8.11 22.62
CA MET A 1 -25.94 8.08 23.09
C MET A 1 -25.35 6.67 23.16
N LEU A 2 -26.06 5.67 23.70
CA LEU A 2 -25.57 4.27 23.72
C LEU A 2 -25.19 3.73 22.33
N GLY A 3 -25.97 4.02 21.28
CA GLY A 3 -25.64 3.62 19.90
C GLY A 3 -24.28 4.14 19.41
N PHE A 4 -24.00 5.43 19.59
CA PHE A 4 -22.72 6.04 19.21
C PHE A 4 -21.51 5.43 19.97
N GLY A 5 -21.66 5.14 21.27
CA GLY A 5 -20.58 4.51 22.03
C GLY A 5 -20.30 3.08 21.56
N THR A 6 -21.35 2.32 21.24
CA THR A 6 -21.23 0.95 20.73
C THR A 6 -20.64 0.93 19.31
N PHE A 7 -21.09 1.86 18.46
CA PHE A 7 -20.56 2.08 17.10
C PHE A 7 -19.06 2.40 17.11
N LEU A 8 -18.63 3.33 17.97
CA LEU A 8 -17.22 3.70 18.11
C LEU A 8 -16.35 2.53 18.56
N ILE A 9 -16.81 1.74 19.55
CA ILE A 9 -16.09 0.55 20.02
C ILE A 9 -15.99 -0.50 18.90
N LEU A 10 -17.09 -0.80 18.22
CA LEU A 10 -17.13 -1.80 17.15
C LEU A 10 -16.24 -1.39 15.98
N THR A 11 -16.32 -0.14 15.54
CA THR A 11 -15.49 0.41 14.46
C THR A 11 -14.01 0.31 14.82
N LEU A 12 -13.64 0.63 16.06
CA LEU A 12 -12.26 0.53 16.53
C LEU A 12 -11.76 -0.92 16.57
N LEU A 13 -12.59 -1.85 17.08
CA LEU A 13 -12.25 -3.27 17.15
C LEU A 13 -12.10 -3.89 15.75
N LEU A 14 -12.99 -3.52 14.82
CA LEU A 14 -12.94 -3.97 13.43
C LEU A 14 -11.71 -3.40 12.72
N SER A 15 -11.48 -2.09 12.82
CA SER A 15 -10.29 -1.45 12.22
C SER A 15 -9.00 -2.06 12.76
N GLY A 16 -8.89 -2.27 14.08
CA GLY A 16 -7.74 -2.90 14.70
C GLY A 16 -7.51 -4.35 14.28
N ARG A 17 -8.57 -5.13 13.99
CA ARG A 17 -8.43 -6.48 13.41
C ARG A 17 -7.98 -6.42 11.96
N THR A 18 -8.60 -5.57 11.14
CA THR A 18 -8.29 -5.44 9.72
C THR A 18 -6.83 -5.03 9.49
N LEU A 19 -6.33 -4.04 10.22
CA LEU A 19 -4.93 -3.61 10.16
C LEU A 19 -3.96 -4.76 10.49
N ARG A 20 -4.26 -5.52 11.55
CA ARG A 20 -3.38 -6.59 12.04
C ARG A 20 -3.40 -7.82 11.13
N GLU A 21 -4.52 -8.12 10.50
CA GLU A 21 -4.64 -9.18 9.49
C GLU A 21 -3.93 -8.81 8.19
N GLN A 22 -4.06 -7.56 7.73
CA GLN A 22 -3.36 -7.08 6.53
C GLN A 22 -1.82 -7.17 6.68
N VAL A 23 -1.28 -6.86 7.86
CA VAL A 23 0.15 -6.99 8.16
C VAL A 23 0.60 -8.45 8.22
N ARG A 24 -0.18 -9.34 8.86
CA ARG A 24 0.16 -10.78 8.93
C ARG A 24 0.09 -11.50 7.59
N VAL A 25 -0.74 -11.03 6.67
CA VAL A 25 -0.82 -11.57 5.30
C VAL A 25 0.43 -11.20 4.49
N ALA A 26 1.07 -10.06 4.78
CA ALA A 26 2.32 -9.68 4.13
C ALA A 26 3.49 -10.64 4.45
N ASP A 27 3.49 -11.26 5.64
CA ASP A 27 4.58 -12.11 6.13
C ASP A 27 4.51 -13.57 5.62
N ARG A 28 3.34 -14.09 5.22
CA ARG A 28 3.14 -15.55 5.03
C ARG A 28 3.41 -16.15 3.65
N GLN A 29 3.83 -15.40 2.64
CA GLN A 29 3.92 -15.94 1.27
C GLN A 29 5.26 -15.69 0.59
N GLY A 30 6.37 -16.35 0.97
CA GLY A 30 7.60 -16.42 0.14
C GLY A 30 8.23 -15.09 -0.33
N ARG A 31 7.69 -13.96 0.10
CA ARG A 31 8.00 -12.60 -0.35
C ARG A 31 9.37 -12.18 0.15
N PRO A 32 10.09 -11.37 -0.63
CA PRO A 32 11.36 -10.81 -0.20
C PRO A 32 11.15 -9.83 0.95
N ASN A 33 12.01 -9.92 1.96
CA ASN A 33 12.12 -8.92 3.02
C ASN A 33 13.52 -8.31 3.11
N VAL A 34 14.48 -8.81 2.32
CA VAL A 34 15.80 -8.22 2.16
C VAL A 34 16.01 -7.85 0.71
N ILE A 35 16.46 -6.61 0.48
CA ILE A 35 16.76 -6.09 -0.84
C ILE A 35 18.21 -5.64 -0.88
N LEU A 36 18.96 -6.11 -1.88
CA LEU A 36 20.31 -5.67 -2.18
C LEU A 36 20.25 -4.75 -3.41
N PHE A 37 20.53 -3.47 -3.22
CA PHE A 37 20.51 -2.43 -4.26
C PHE A 37 21.92 -2.11 -4.76
N ASP A 38 21.98 -1.52 -5.95
CA ASP A 38 23.22 -1.09 -6.63
C ASP A 38 24.21 -2.24 -6.92
N VAL A 39 23.67 -3.42 -7.25
CA VAL A 39 24.49 -4.57 -7.64
C VAL A 39 24.90 -4.41 -9.10
N GLN A 40 26.21 -4.27 -9.35
CA GLN A 40 26.71 -4.14 -10.72
C GLN A 40 26.60 -5.46 -11.50
N SER A 41 26.55 -5.39 -12.83
CA SER A 41 26.39 -6.55 -13.72
C SER A 41 27.41 -7.67 -13.46
N ASP A 42 28.66 -7.32 -13.19
CA ASP A 42 29.76 -8.25 -12.87
C ASP A 42 29.72 -8.78 -11.42
N GLN A 43 29.00 -8.08 -10.54
CA GLN A 43 28.85 -8.43 -9.13
C GLN A 43 27.69 -9.41 -8.88
N VAL A 44 26.66 -9.43 -9.74
CA VAL A 44 25.43 -10.24 -9.56
C VAL A 44 25.71 -11.67 -9.12
N GLY A 45 26.59 -12.38 -9.85
CA GLY A 45 26.92 -13.77 -9.53
C GLY A 45 27.59 -13.94 -8.16
N LYS A 46 28.49 -13.01 -7.80
CA LYS A 46 29.20 -13.05 -6.52
C LYS A 46 28.28 -12.69 -5.36
N VAL A 47 27.42 -11.68 -5.52
CA VAL A 47 26.41 -11.29 -4.51
C VAL A 47 25.42 -12.43 -4.28
N ALA A 48 24.90 -13.04 -5.35
CA ALA A 48 24.02 -14.20 -5.25
C ALA A 48 24.68 -15.36 -4.49
N GLN A 49 25.98 -15.59 -4.72
CA GLN A 49 26.73 -16.59 -3.98
C GLN A 49 26.89 -16.22 -2.50
N THR A 50 27.16 -14.96 -2.17
CA THR A 50 27.24 -14.49 -0.77
C THR A 50 25.92 -14.68 -0.03
N VAL A 51 24.77 -14.42 -0.69
CA VAL A 51 23.44 -14.72 -0.14
C VAL A 51 23.27 -16.21 0.15
N ARG A 52 23.60 -17.08 -0.82
CA ARG A 52 23.50 -18.54 -0.66
C ARG A 52 24.44 -19.07 0.43
N ASN A 53 25.64 -18.50 0.58
CA ASN A 53 26.60 -18.86 1.63
C ASN A 53 26.05 -18.57 3.04
N GLN A 54 25.16 -17.58 3.18
CA GLN A 54 24.43 -17.31 4.43
C GLN A 54 23.22 -18.24 4.63
N ARG A 55 23.01 -19.24 3.74
CA ARG A 55 21.86 -20.14 3.71
C ARG A 55 20.53 -19.42 3.47
N LEU A 56 20.57 -18.33 2.72
CA LEU A 56 19.39 -17.56 2.34
C LEU A 56 19.08 -17.78 0.84
N PRO A 57 17.79 -17.79 0.45
CA PRO A 57 17.40 -17.93 -0.95
C PRO A 57 17.62 -16.63 -1.72
N VAL A 58 18.07 -16.74 -2.96
CA VAL A 58 17.97 -15.66 -3.95
C VAL A 58 16.62 -15.85 -4.65
N LEU A 59 15.69 -14.94 -4.41
CA LEU A 59 14.31 -15.04 -4.91
C LEU A 59 14.20 -14.50 -6.33
N ASP A 60 14.85 -13.36 -6.59
CA ASP A 60 14.83 -12.73 -7.91
C ASP A 60 16.04 -11.82 -8.10
N THR A 61 16.32 -11.47 -9.35
CA THR A 61 17.36 -10.52 -9.74
C THR A 61 16.81 -9.62 -10.84
N VAL A 62 16.56 -8.37 -10.47
CA VAL A 62 15.81 -7.43 -11.29
C VAL A 62 16.76 -6.40 -11.89
N PRO A 63 16.85 -6.29 -13.23
CA PRO A 63 17.64 -5.26 -13.87
C PRO A 63 16.93 -3.91 -13.79
N ILE A 64 17.70 -2.86 -13.52
CA ILE A 64 17.26 -1.48 -13.47
C ILE A 64 18.14 -0.63 -14.38
N VAL A 65 17.48 0.05 -15.31
CA VAL A 65 18.10 1.00 -16.23
C VAL A 65 17.54 2.39 -15.90
N ALA A 66 18.44 3.31 -15.54
CA ALA A 66 18.09 4.71 -15.35
C ALA A 66 18.01 5.41 -16.71
N MET A 67 16.98 6.22 -16.90
CA MET A 67 16.72 6.94 -18.14
C MET A 67 15.92 8.20 -17.87
N GLN A 68 15.94 9.14 -18.80
CA GLN A 68 15.17 10.38 -18.71
C GLN A 68 14.19 10.47 -19.88
N LEU A 69 13.04 11.06 -19.67
CA LEU A 69 12.09 11.26 -20.75
C LEU A 69 12.53 12.49 -21.56
N LYS A 70 12.68 12.33 -22.88
CA LYS A 70 13.14 13.41 -23.78
C LYS A 70 12.02 13.96 -24.64
N SER A 71 11.10 13.11 -25.09
CA SER A 71 9.93 13.55 -25.86
C SER A 71 8.71 12.67 -25.67
N VAL A 72 7.55 13.30 -25.78
CA VAL A 72 6.22 12.67 -25.70
C VAL A 72 5.46 12.99 -26.98
N LYS A 73 5.03 11.97 -27.74
CA LYS A 73 4.33 12.14 -29.03
C LYS A 73 5.07 13.06 -30.02
N GLY A 74 6.40 13.07 -29.96
CA GLY A 74 7.25 13.90 -30.83
C GLY A 74 7.46 15.34 -30.37
N ARG A 75 6.81 15.79 -29.29
CA ARG A 75 7.09 17.09 -28.63
C ARG A 75 8.18 16.90 -27.58
N SER A 76 9.19 17.76 -27.55
CA SER A 76 10.25 17.65 -26.57
C SER A 76 9.74 18.03 -25.17
N ILE A 77 10.37 17.51 -24.11
CA ILE A 77 9.99 17.90 -22.74
C ILE A 77 10.24 19.39 -22.52
N GLU A 78 11.31 19.96 -23.09
CA GLU A 78 11.59 21.39 -23.01
C GLU A 78 10.46 22.23 -23.63
N GLU A 79 9.91 21.82 -24.78
CA GLU A 79 8.76 22.49 -25.41
C GLU A 79 7.47 22.38 -24.58
N ILE A 80 7.31 21.32 -23.79
CA ILE A 80 6.16 21.09 -22.92
C ILE A 80 6.26 21.96 -21.66
N GLU A 81 7.46 22.03 -21.05
CA GLU A 81 7.75 22.92 -19.93
C GLU A 81 7.58 24.40 -20.30
N GLU A 82 8.08 24.82 -21.47
CA GLU A 82 7.91 26.19 -21.96
C GLU A 82 6.44 26.56 -22.21
N ALA A 83 5.59 25.57 -22.51
CA ALA A 83 4.15 25.75 -22.64
C ALA A 83 3.41 25.86 -21.29
N GLY A 84 4.13 25.73 -20.17
CA GLY A 84 3.59 25.83 -18.81
C GLY A 84 2.96 24.53 -18.28
N ASP A 85 3.26 23.40 -18.90
CA ASP A 85 2.73 22.07 -18.55
C ASP A 85 3.81 21.24 -17.84
N ASP A 86 4.20 21.67 -16.63
CA ASP A 86 5.24 21.04 -15.80
C ASP A 86 4.62 20.01 -14.84
N GLU A 87 4.12 18.90 -15.40
CA GLU A 87 3.72 17.75 -14.60
C GLU A 87 4.95 16.93 -14.17
N TRP A 88 4.89 16.37 -12.95
CA TRP A 88 5.95 15.53 -12.39
C TRP A 88 6.37 14.36 -13.30
N ALA A 89 5.44 13.85 -14.12
CA ALA A 89 5.71 12.78 -15.07
C ALA A 89 6.69 13.21 -16.18
N HIS A 90 6.81 14.49 -16.51
CA HIS A 90 7.71 14.97 -17.56
C HIS A 90 9.17 15.11 -17.12
N THR A 91 9.40 15.44 -15.85
CA THR A 91 10.71 15.88 -15.34
C THR A 91 11.42 14.88 -14.43
N HIS A 92 10.74 13.79 -14.04
CA HIS A 92 11.32 12.79 -13.15
C HIS A 92 12.34 11.87 -13.84
N ASP A 93 13.31 11.37 -13.06
CA ASP A 93 14.23 10.31 -13.49
C ASP A 93 13.49 8.97 -13.57
N TYR A 94 13.32 8.46 -14.79
CA TYR A 94 12.69 7.17 -15.00
C TYR A 94 13.65 6.03 -14.66
N ARG A 95 13.15 5.07 -13.89
CA ARG A 95 13.77 3.76 -13.74
C ARG A 95 12.91 2.74 -14.46
N ALA A 96 13.48 2.08 -15.45
CA ALA A 96 12.82 1.01 -16.17
C ALA A 96 13.47 -0.33 -15.88
N THR A 97 12.72 -1.39 -16.13
CA THR A 97 13.23 -2.77 -16.14
C THR A 97 12.92 -3.40 -17.48
N TYR A 98 13.54 -4.54 -17.76
CA TYR A 98 13.19 -5.39 -18.89
C TYR A 98 12.92 -6.82 -18.43
N ARG A 99 11.81 -7.42 -18.90
CA ARG A 99 11.42 -8.79 -18.56
C ARG A 99 10.32 -9.32 -19.48
N ASP A 100 10.13 -10.64 -19.47
CA ASP A 100 9.21 -11.39 -20.33
C ASP A 100 7.89 -11.79 -19.65
N HIS A 101 7.66 -11.39 -18.40
CA HIS A 101 6.49 -11.77 -17.63
C HIS A 101 5.98 -10.60 -16.78
N LEU A 102 4.71 -10.69 -16.36
CA LEU A 102 4.11 -9.78 -15.37
C LEU A 102 4.35 -10.31 -13.96
N ILE A 103 4.38 -9.41 -12.97
CA ILE A 103 4.43 -9.77 -11.56
C ILE A 103 3.03 -9.65 -10.93
N ASP A 104 2.84 -10.23 -9.74
CA ASP A 104 1.54 -10.29 -9.06
C ASP A 104 0.90 -8.93 -8.74
N SER A 105 1.69 -7.85 -8.72
CA SER A 105 1.20 -6.48 -8.54
C SER A 105 0.66 -5.84 -9.83
N GLU A 106 0.74 -6.54 -10.96
CA GLU A 106 0.45 -5.95 -12.27
C GLU A 106 -0.74 -6.61 -12.95
N THR A 107 -1.53 -5.80 -13.63
CA THR A 107 -2.63 -6.29 -14.47
C THR A 107 -2.70 -5.45 -15.73
N ILE A 108 -2.72 -6.09 -16.90
CA ILE A 108 -2.88 -5.39 -18.17
C ILE A 108 -4.30 -4.80 -18.24
N THR A 109 -4.38 -3.51 -18.48
CA THR A 109 -5.63 -2.78 -18.68
C THR A 109 -5.97 -2.66 -20.16
N ALA A 110 -4.95 -2.51 -21.02
CA ALA A 110 -5.13 -2.40 -22.46
C ALA A 110 -3.90 -2.88 -23.25
N GLY A 111 -4.11 -3.29 -24.50
CA GLY A 111 -3.03 -3.70 -25.42
C GLY A 111 -2.48 -5.10 -25.16
N ARG A 112 -1.24 -5.35 -25.60
CA ARG A 112 -0.60 -6.67 -25.48
C ARG A 112 0.83 -6.54 -24.95
N PHE A 113 1.09 -7.13 -23.79
CA PHE A 113 2.42 -7.18 -23.21
C PHE A 113 3.37 -8.05 -24.05
N VAL A 114 4.46 -7.47 -24.51
CA VAL A 114 5.45 -8.13 -25.38
C VAL A 114 6.44 -8.91 -24.51
N ARG A 115 6.47 -10.23 -24.71
CA ARG A 115 7.32 -11.16 -23.94
C ARG A 115 8.55 -11.64 -24.71
N GLU A 116 8.56 -11.42 -26.01
CA GLU A 116 9.57 -11.99 -26.89
C GLU A 116 10.93 -11.31 -26.66
N LYS A 117 11.94 -12.14 -26.39
CA LYS A 117 13.33 -11.70 -26.31
C LYS A 117 13.90 -11.61 -27.72
N ARG A 118 14.22 -10.40 -28.17
CA ARG A 118 14.91 -10.14 -29.44
C ARG A 118 15.89 -8.98 -29.28
N PRO A 119 17.00 -8.94 -30.03
CA PRO A 119 17.81 -7.74 -30.12
C PRO A 119 16.99 -6.62 -30.77
N TYR A 120 17.23 -5.39 -30.34
CA TYR A 120 16.68 -4.18 -30.93
C TYR A 120 17.86 -3.31 -31.33
N ASP A 121 17.84 -2.79 -32.55
CA ASP A 121 18.81 -1.81 -33.00
C ASP A 121 18.46 -0.43 -32.40
N PRO A 122 19.41 0.52 -32.28
CA PRO A 122 19.13 1.86 -31.74
C PRO A 122 18.02 2.63 -32.46
N ASP A 123 17.82 2.34 -33.75
CA ASP A 123 16.80 2.97 -34.60
C ASP A 123 15.42 2.26 -34.50
N ASP A 124 15.34 1.12 -33.81
CA ASP A 124 14.09 0.38 -33.68
C ASP A 124 13.14 1.06 -32.69
N VAL A 125 11.85 1.07 -33.05
CA VAL A 125 10.79 1.50 -32.13
C VAL A 125 10.43 0.34 -31.19
N VAL A 126 10.87 0.43 -29.94
CA VAL A 126 10.70 -0.63 -28.95
C VAL A 126 9.27 -0.65 -28.39
N PRO A 127 8.53 -1.77 -28.43
CA PRO A 127 7.21 -1.86 -27.82
C PRO A 127 7.32 -1.99 -26.30
N ILE A 128 6.84 -0.99 -25.55
CA ILE A 128 6.93 -0.95 -24.08
C ILE A 128 5.57 -1.10 -23.41
N SER A 129 5.60 -1.53 -22.14
CA SER A 129 4.43 -1.50 -21.26
C SER A 129 4.53 -0.36 -20.24
N VAL A 130 3.56 0.54 -20.28
CA VAL A 130 3.52 1.74 -19.42
C VAL A 130 2.45 1.58 -18.35
N GLU A 131 2.71 2.17 -17.18
CA GLU A 131 1.77 2.25 -16.07
C GLU A 131 0.56 3.15 -16.46
N THR A 132 -0.64 2.81 -16.00
CA THR A 132 -1.88 3.47 -16.48
C THR A 132 -1.98 4.90 -15.98
N ASP A 133 -1.63 5.16 -14.72
CA ASP A 133 -1.71 6.51 -14.15
C ASP A 133 -0.64 7.41 -14.78
N ILE A 134 0.61 6.94 -14.92
CA ILE A 134 1.68 7.64 -15.65
C ILE A 134 1.31 7.89 -17.12
N ALA A 135 0.67 6.93 -17.79
CA ALA A 135 0.22 7.13 -19.15
C ALA A 135 -0.86 8.23 -19.23
N GLY A 136 -1.71 8.34 -18.20
CA GLY A 136 -2.69 9.40 -18.04
C GLY A 136 -2.04 10.77 -17.88
N ASP A 137 -1.08 10.88 -16.96
CA ASP A 137 -0.32 12.11 -16.68
C ASP A 137 0.44 12.57 -17.95
N LEU A 138 1.15 11.65 -18.61
CA LEU A 138 1.83 11.94 -19.88
C LEU A 138 0.88 12.16 -21.07
N GLY A 139 -0.43 11.96 -20.89
CA GLY A 139 -1.44 12.05 -21.94
C GLY A 139 -1.26 11.05 -23.08
N VAL A 140 -0.57 9.92 -22.86
CA VAL A 140 -0.27 8.90 -23.88
C VAL A 140 -1.24 7.72 -23.85
N THR A 141 -1.50 7.17 -25.03
CA THR A 141 -2.38 6.02 -25.24
C THR A 141 -1.66 4.93 -26.03
N LEU A 142 -2.34 3.80 -26.28
CA LEU A 142 -1.77 2.72 -27.08
C LEU A 142 -1.36 3.20 -28.47
N GLY A 143 -0.13 2.90 -28.87
CA GLY A 143 0.44 3.27 -30.16
C GLY A 143 1.20 4.60 -30.16
N ASP A 144 1.05 5.42 -29.13
CA ASP A 144 1.82 6.67 -28.98
C ASP A 144 3.30 6.38 -28.70
N THR A 145 4.16 7.33 -29.04
CA THR A 145 5.62 7.21 -28.90
C THR A 145 6.17 8.05 -27.75
N LEU A 146 7.11 7.47 -27.03
CA LEU A 146 7.90 8.10 -25.98
C LEU A 146 9.38 7.92 -26.34
N THR A 147 10.17 8.98 -26.26
CA THR A 147 11.63 8.87 -26.45
C THR A 147 12.31 9.04 -25.12
N PHE A 148 13.07 8.03 -24.71
CA PHE A 148 13.87 8.06 -23.49
C PHE A 148 15.32 8.32 -23.85
N ASP A 149 16.04 9.07 -23.03
CA ASP A 149 17.48 9.17 -23.05
C ASP A 149 18.08 8.16 -22.05
N VAL A 150 18.85 7.21 -22.57
CA VAL A 150 19.57 6.22 -21.78
C VAL A 150 21.07 6.50 -21.94
N GLN A 151 21.64 7.31 -21.03
CA GLN A 151 23.07 7.65 -21.03
C GLN A 151 23.53 8.31 -22.35
N SER A 152 22.80 9.32 -22.80
CA SER A 152 23.00 10.05 -24.06
C SER A 152 22.67 9.26 -25.33
N VAL A 153 22.05 8.08 -25.21
CA VAL A 153 21.53 7.30 -26.33
C VAL A 153 20.00 7.41 -26.35
N PRO A 154 19.39 8.03 -27.37
CA PRO A 154 17.94 8.10 -27.48
C PRO A 154 17.37 6.72 -27.82
N VAL A 155 16.41 6.26 -27.04
CA VAL A 155 15.64 5.03 -27.25
C VAL A 155 14.20 5.41 -27.51
N THR A 156 13.76 5.25 -28.75
CA THR A 156 12.36 5.49 -29.13
C THR A 156 11.52 4.27 -28.81
N ALA A 157 10.49 4.48 -28.00
CA ALA A 157 9.59 3.45 -27.55
C ALA A 157 8.14 3.76 -27.96
N ARG A 158 7.36 2.72 -28.19
CA ARG A 158 5.92 2.82 -28.48
C ARG A 158 5.12 2.09 -27.43
N VAL A 159 4.05 2.72 -26.94
CA VAL A 159 3.16 2.12 -25.95
C VAL A 159 2.40 0.94 -26.57
N ALA A 160 2.81 -0.29 -26.25
CA ALA A 160 2.18 -1.52 -26.75
C ALA A 160 1.15 -2.09 -25.77
N SER A 161 1.31 -1.81 -24.48
CA SER A 161 0.33 -2.15 -23.44
C SER A 161 0.32 -1.13 -22.32
N LEU A 162 -0.85 -1.00 -21.70
CA LEU A 162 -1.05 -0.29 -20.45
C LEU A 162 -1.28 -1.29 -19.33
N ARG A 163 -0.69 -1.03 -18.17
CA ARG A 163 -0.83 -1.89 -16.98
C ARG A 163 -1.18 -1.06 -15.76
N LYS A 164 -2.07 -1.60 -14.94
CA LYS A 164 -2.32 -1.10 -13.59
C LYS A 164 -1.34 -1.75 -12.62
N VAL A 165 -0.73 -0.94 -11.75
CA VAL A 165 0.24 -1.39 -10.75
C VAL A 165 -0.29 -1.18 -9.35
N ASP A 166 -0.29 -2.23 -8.54
CA ASP A 166 -0.61 -2.16 -7.11
C ASP A 166 0.65 -1.78 -6.30
N TRP A 167 0.89 -0.48 -6.17
CA TRP A 167 1.99 0.09 -5.38
C TRP A 167 1.91 -0.20 -3.88
N LYS A 168 0.77 -0.72 -3.39
CA LYS A 168 0.64 -1.15 -1.99
C LYS A 168 1.31 -2.49 -1.73
N ARG A 169 1.64 -3.24 -2.79
CA ARG A 169 2.39 -4.50 -2.70
C ARG A 169 3.88 -4.21 -2.70
N VAL A 170 4.57 -4.77 -1.72
CA VAL A 170 6.03 -4.70 -1.60
C VAL A 170 6.67 -5.60 -2.65
N GLN A 171 6.87 -5.05 -3.86
CA GLN A 171 7.54 -5.65 -5.00
C GLN A 171 8.33 -4.57 -5.76
N THR A 172 9.28 -4.98 -6.62
CA THR A 172 10.02 -4.07 -7.51
C THR A 172 9.13 -3.66 -8.68
N ASN A 173 8.28 -2.68 -8.45
CA ASN A 173 7.38 -2.10 -9.44
C ASN A 173 8.10 -1.03 -10.28
N PHE A 174 7.69 -0.86 -11.54
CA PHE A 174 8.28 0.12 -12.47
C PHE A 174 7.19 0.87 -13.24
N PHE A 175 7.48 2.11 -13.65
CA PHE A 175 6.57 2.92 -14.49
C PHE A 175 6.63 2.54 -15.97
N THR A 176 7.77 2.02 -16.42
CA THR A 176 7.96 1.50 -17.78
C THR A 176 8.66 0.14 -17.74
N VAL A 177 8.15 -0.82 -18.52
CA VAL A 177 8.73 -2.16 -18.67
C VAL A 177 9.03 -2.41 -20.13
N PHE A 178 10.29 -2.72 -20.42
CA PHE A 178 10.79 -3.06 -21.74
C PHE A 178 10.78 -4.58 -21.97
N PRO A 179 10.69 -5.04 -23.22
CA PRO A 179 10.88 -6.44 -23.55
C PRO A 179 12.36 -6.81 -23.37
N PRO A 180 12.68 -8.08 -23.06
CA PRO A 180 14.06 -8.50 -22.91
C PRO A 180 14.84 -8.29 -24.21
N GLY A 181 16.06 -7.78 -24.11
CA GLY A 181 16.93 -7.50 -25.26
C GLY A 181 16.92 -6.04 -25.73
N ALA A 182 15.87 -5.27 -25.41
CA ALA A 182 15.79 -3.86 -25.81
C ALA A 182 16.80 -2.92 -25.12
N LEU A 183 17.21 -3.27 -23.90
CA LEU A 183 18.15 -2.49 -23.09
C LEU A 183 19.38 -3.32 -22.70
N ALA A 184 19.76 -4.30 -23.52
CA ALA A 184 20.83 -5.24 -23.19
C ALA A 184 22.22 -4.56 -23.09
N GLU A 185 22.44 -3.51 -23.86
CA GLU A 185 23.71 -2.76 -23.89
C GLU A 185 23.71 -1.55 -22.94
N ALA A 186 22.55 -1.22 -22.35
CA ALA A 186 22.44 -0.09 -21.45
C ALA A 186 23.15 -0.38 -20.11
N PRO A 187 23.82 0.62 -19.51
CA PRO A 187 24.35 0.50 -18.15
C PRO A 187 23.25 0.11 -17.18
N THR A 188 23.33 -1.14 -16.70
CA THR A 188 22.30 -1.76 -15.88
C THR A 188 22.85 -2.01 -14.48
N THR A 189 22.10 -1.53 -13.49
CA THR A 189 22.27 -1.93 -12.08
C THR A 189 21.22 -2.97 -11.74
N TYR A 190 21.51 -3.84 -10.78
CA TYR A 190 20.62 -4.92 -10.39
C TYR A 190 20.16 -4.75 -8.96
N VAL A 191 18.93 -5.23 -8.73
CA VAL A 191 18.38 -5.45 -7.42
C VAL A 191 18.27 -6.94 -7.20
N VAL A 192 18.93 -7.44 -6.15
CA VAL A 192 18.83 -8.85 -5.77
C VAL A 192 17.86 -8.97 -4.60
N LEU A 193 16.79 -9.73 -4.80
CA LEU A 193 15.74 -9.95 -3.81
C LEU A 193 16.03 -11.24 -3.03
N SER A 194 15.99 -11.16 -1.71
CA SER A 194 16.20 -12.30 -0.82
C SER A 194 15.22 -12.29 0.35
N ARG A 195 15.26 -13.38 1.12
CA ARG A 195 14.46 -13.52 2.34
C ARG A 195 15.33 -13.99 3.50
N ALA A 196 15.29 -13.23 4.60
CA ALA A 196 15.89 -13.57 5.86
C ALA A 196 14.80 -13.92 6.89
N PRO A 197 14.87 -15.06 7.60
CA PRO A 197 13.84 -15.49 8.55
C PRO A 197 13.83 -14.71 9.89
N GLY A 198 14.60 -13.63 9.99
CA GLY A 198 14.68 -12.78 11.17
C GLY A 198 15.85 -11.80 11.13
N GLU A 199 15.85 -10.87 12.08
CA GLU A 199 16.81 -9.76 12.16
C GLU A 199 18.26 -10.24 12.24
N THR A 200 18.56 -11.30 12.99
CA THR A 200 19.93 -11.83 13.12
C THR A 200 20.46 -12.45 11.82
N ALA A 201 19.59 -13.03 10.99
CA ALA A 201 19.99 -13.56 9.68
C ALA A 201 20.21 -12.42 8.68
N SER A 202 19.33 -11.42 8.71
CA SER A 202 19.42 -10.22 7.90
C SER A 202 20.68 -9.41 8.20
N ALA A 203 20.96 -9.13 9.49
CA ALA A 203 22.16 -8.41 9.92
C ALA A 203 23.46 -9.12 9.52
N ARG A 204 23.50 -10.46 9.60
CA ARG A 204 24.65 -11.25 9.11
C ARG A 204 24.85 -11.10 7.60
N LEU A 205 23.77 -11.11 6.82
CA LEU A 205 23.84 -10.88 5.38
C LEU A 205 24.32 -9.45 5.08
N GLN A 206 23.74 -8.44 5.72
CA GLN A 206 24.15 -7.04 5.57
C GLN A 206 25.63 -6.86 5.87
N GLN A 207 26.13 -7.45 6.96
CA GLN A 207 27.55 -7.39 7.30
C GLN A 207 28.43 -8.11 6.28
N ALA A 208 28.00 -9.27 5.77
CA ALA A 208 28.75 -10.02 4.75
C ALA A 208 28.82 -9.26 3.42
N VAL A 209 27.71 -8.66 3.00
CA VAL A 209 27.61 -7.84 1.79
C VAL A 209 28.45 -6.57 1.95
N ALA A 210 28.29 -5.81 3.03
CA ALA A 210 29.05 -4.58 3.24
C ALA A 210 30.58 -4.78 3.28
N LYS A 211 31.04 -5.96 3.77
CA LYS A 211 32.47 -6.31 3.78
C LYS A 211 33.03 -6.63 2.39
N GLN A 212 32.25 -7.27 1.53
CA GLN A 212 32.71 -7.75 0.22
C GLN A 212 32.35 -6.79 -0.93
N PHE A 213 31.27 -6.04 -0.78
CA PHE A 213 30.68 -5.15 -1.77
C PHE A 213 30.26 -3.83 -1.09
N PRO A 214 31.21 -2.91 -0.82
CA PRO A 214 30.91 -1.66 -0.12
C PRO A 214 29.91 -0.75 -0.84
N ASN A 215 29.76 -0.90 -2.17
CA ASN A 215 28.77 -0.15 -2.96
C ASN A 215 27.35 -0.73 -2.85
N VAL A 216 27.21 -2.02 -2.49
CA VAL A 216 25.91 -2.69 -2.46
C VAL A 216 25.21 -2.39 -1.15
N LEU A 217 24.05 -1.73 -1.25
CA LEU A 217 23.23 -1.40 -0.09
C LEU A 217 22.28 -2.55 0.22
N ALA A 218 22.41 -3.13 1.42
CA ALA A 218 21.55 -4.21 1.89
C ALA A 218 20.48 -3.70 2.86
N ILE A 219 19.22 -3.69 2.44
CA ILE A 219 18.08 -3.15 3.21
C ILE A 219 17.20 -4.28 3.72
N ASP A 220 16.91 -4.27 5.03
CA ASP A 220 15.88 -5.12 5.64
C ASP A 220 14.57 -4.34 5.75
N LEU A 221 13.57 -4.74 4.96
CA LEU A 221 12.25 -4.12 4.98
C LEU A 221 11.45 -4.50 6.22
N SER A 222 11.80 -5.59 6.91
CA SER A 222 11.12 -6.03 8.13
C SER A 222 11.22 -4.96 9.23
N LEU A 223 12.37 -4.29 9.33
CA LEU A 223 12.60 -3.22 10.31
C LEU A 223 11.65 -2.04 10.10
N VAL A 224 11.50 -1.61 8.83
CA VAL A 224 10.61 -0.50 8.47
C VAL A 224 9.15 -0.87 8.77
N LEU A 225 8.73 -2.07 8.39
CA LEU A 225 7.38 -2.57 8.65
C LEU A 225 7.09 -2.68 10.15
N GLU A 226 8.06 -3.08 10.98
CA GLU A 226 7.90 -3.15 12.42
C GLU A 226 7.70 -1.76 13.05
N VAL A 227 8.41 -0.74 12.56
CA VAL A 227 8.22 0.65 13.01
C VAL A 227 6.78 1.11 12.74
N PHE A 228 6.27 0.85 11.53
CA PHE A 228 4.87 1.16 11.21
C PHE A 228 3.88 0.39 12.11
N ASP A 229 4.08 -0.92 12.32
CA ASP A 229 3.22 -1.73 13.19
C ASP A 229 3.19 -1.18 14.62
N ARG A 230 4.35 -0.76 15.15
CA ARG A 230 4.47 -0.15 16.48
C ARG A 230 3.72 1.18 16.56
N LEU A 231 3.85 2.04 15.56
CA LEU A 231 3.14 3.33 15.50
C LEU A 231 1.62 3.13 15.43
N PHE A 232 1.14 2.25 14.55
CA PHE A 232 -0.28 1.94 14.45
C PHE A 232 -0.82 1.27 15.72
N GLY A 233 -0.01 0.42 16.37
CA GLY A 233 -0.32 -0.17 17.66
C GLY A 233 -0.53 0.89 18.76
N GLN A 234 0.36 1.88 18.84
CA GLN A 234 0.25 2.99 19.78
C GLN A 234 -0.99 3.86 19.50
N LEU A 235 -1.24 4.20 18.23
CA LEU A 235 -2.44 4.95 17.84
C LEU A 235 -3.72 4.18 18.21
N ALA A 236 -3.77 2.87 17.94
CA ALA A 236 -4.89 2.03 18.34
C ALA A 236 -5.10 2.01 19.86
N GLN A 237 -4.02 2.03 20.65
CA GLN A 237 -4.10 2.10 22.11
C GLN A 237 -4.68 3.44 22.60
N VAL A 238 -4.22 4.56 22.04
CA VAL A 238 -4.75 5.90 22.37
C VAL A 238 -6.23 6.00 22.01
N MET A 239 -6.60 5.56 20.81
CA MET A 239 -8.00 5.55 20.36
C MET A 239 -8.88 4.66 21.25
N ARG A 240 -8.35 3.53 21.74
CA ARG A 240 -9.06 2.67 22.70
C ARG A 240 -9.27 3.35 24.05
N PHE A 241 -8.29 4.12 24.52
CA PHE A 241 -8.41 4.91 25.74
C PHE A 241 -9.45 6.04 25.59
N MET A 242 -9.43 6.76 24.46
CA MET A 242 -10.44 7.78 24.17
C MET A 242 -11.85 7.18 24.08
N ALA A 243 -12.01 6.04 23.40
CA ALA A 243 -13.30 5.35 23.31
C ALA A 243 -13.83 4.94 24.70
N LEU A 244 -12.96 4.42 25.58
CA LEU A 244 -13.34 4.10 26.95
C LEU A 244 -13.83 5.35 27.70
N PHE A 245 -13.12 6.46 27.57
CA PHE A 245 -13.50 7.72 28.21
C PHE A 245 -14.83 8.27 27.67
N SER A 246 -15.06 8.18 26.36
CA SER A 246 -16.35 8.56 25.74
C SER A 246 -17.50 7.70 26.27
N VAL A 247 -17.30 6.40 26.45
CA VAL A 247 -18.31 5.50 27.03
C VAL A 247 -18.61 5.86 28.49
N LEU A 248 -17.58 6.08 29.30
CA LEU A 248 -17.75 6.51 30.69
C LEU A 248 -18.50 7.83 30.79
N THR A 249 -18.13 8.81 29.97
CA THR A 249 -18.81 10.11 29.91
C THR A 249 -20.26 9.95 29.48
N GLY A 250 -20.53 9.13 28.46
CA GLY A 250 -21.89 8.79 28.03
C GLY A 250 -22.71 8.13 29.14
N LEU A 251 -22.10 7.29 29.97
CA LEU A 251 -22.75 6.63 31.11
C LEU A 251 -23.09 7.62 32.23
N VAL A 252 -22.19 8.57 32.51
CA VAL A 252 -22.44 9.67 33.47
C VAL A 252 -23.57 10.58 32.99
N VAL A 253 -23.55 11.00 31.71
CA VAL A 253 -24.62 11.82 31.11
C VAL A 253 -25.96 11.09 31.17
N LEU A 254 -25.98 9.79 30.86
CA LEU A 254 -27.18 8.97 30.96
C LEU A 254 -27.70 8.88 32.41
N ALA A 255 -26.82 8.66 33.38
CA ALA A 255 -27.19 8.63 34.80
C ALA A 255 -27.78 9.98 35.26
N GLY A 256 -27.22 11.10 34.78
CA GLY A 256 -27.75 12.44 35.01
C GLY A 256 -29.13 12.66 34.40
N ALA A 257 -29.30 12.27 33.12
CA ALA A 257 -30.58 12.36 32.43
C ALA A 257 -31.69 11.51 33.09
N VAL A 258 -31.36 10.29 33.52
CA VAL A 258 -32.29 9.42 34.26
C VAL A 258 -32.65 10.02 35.62
N SER A 259 -31.67 10.58 36.34
CA SER A 259 -31.89 11.24 37.63
C SER A 259 -32.81 12.45 37.50
N ALA A 260 -32.63 13.28 36.47
CA ALA A 260 -33.51 14.40 36.15
C ALA A 260 -34.93 13.96 35.73
N SER A 261 -35.05 12.81 35.06
CA SER A 261 -36.34 12.24 34.61
C SER A 261 -37.18 11.67 35.76
N ARG A 262 -36.57 11.24 36.87
CA ARG A 262 -37.28 10.59 37.99
C ARG A 262 -38.43 11.43 38.57
N TYR A 263 -38.27 12.75 38.65
CA TYR A 263 -39.30 13.65 39.17
C TYR A 263 -40.56 13.68 38.28
N ARG A 264 -40.40 13.77 36.95
CA ARG A 264 -41.54 13.76 36.01
C ARG A 264 -42.29 12.43 36.01
N ARG A 265 -41.56 11.31 36.10
CA ARG A 265 -42.16 9.97 36.11
C ARG A 265 -42.88 9.63 37.41
N ALA A 266 -42.52 10.28 38.51
CA ALA A 266 -43.22 10.16 39.79
C ALA A 266 -44.63 10.79 39.70
N GLU A 267 -44.75 11.96 39.05
CA GLU A 267 -46.04 12.61 38.77
C GLU A 267 -46.96 11.76 37.87
N GLU A 268 -46.43 11.22 36.77
CA GLU A 268 -47.18 10.31 35.89
C GLU A 268 -47.62 9.02 36.60
N SER A 269 -46.76 8.47 37.48
CA SER A 269 -47.11 7.28 38.27
C SER A 269 -48.20 7.54 39.30
N VAL A 270 -48.32 8.78 39.80
CA VAL A 270 -49.41 9.19 40.70
C VAL A 270 -50.71 9.34 39.92
N LEU A 271 -50.67 9.98 38.74
CA LEU A 271 -51.82 10.08 37.81
C LEU A 271 -52.35 8.73 37.35
N LEU A 272 -51.47 7.78 37.00
CA LEU A 272 -51.86 6.42 36.60
C LEU A 272 -52.46 5.63 37.77
N LYS A 273 -52.01 5.88 39.00
CA LYS A 273 -52.59 5.25 40.21
C LYS A 273 -53.94 5.84 40.58
N THR A 274 -54.16 7.15 40.40
CA THR A 274 -55.49 7.76 40.63
C THR A 274 -56.52 7.29 39.60
N LEU A 275 -56.09 6.89 38.40
CA LEU A 275 -56.91 6.24 37.38
C LEU A 275 -57.07 4.71 37.56
N GLY A 276 -56.52 4.11 38.63
CA GLY A 276 -56.72 2.69 38.97
C GLY A 276 -55.60 1.72 38.53
N GLY A 277 -54.47 2.22 38.03
CA GLY A 277 -53.34 1.40 37.58
C GLY A 277 -52.66 0.60 38.69
N ARG A 278 -52.58 -0.74 38.53
CA ARG A 278 -51.86 -1.63 39.46
C ARG A 278 -50.34 -1.47 39.33
N ARG A 279 -49.63 -1.50 40.47
CA ARG A 279 -48.15 -1.35 40.58
C ARG A 279 -47.35 -2.24 39.61
N ARG A 280 -47.86 -3.43 39.31
CA ARG A 280 -47.25 -4.42 38.41
C ARG A 280 -47.33 -4.00 36.93
N GLN A 281 -48.41 -3.34 36.53
CA GLN A 281 -48.67 -2.92 35.15
C GLN A 281 -47.78 -1.72 34.77
N VAL A 282 -47.64 -0.76 35.67
CA VAL A 282 -46.72 0.39 35.50
C VAL A 282 -45.26 -0.07 35.36
N PHE A 283 -44.85 -1.06 36.14
CA PHE A 283 -43.49 -1.62 36.06
C PHE A 283 -43.25 -2.36 34.73
N GLN A 284 -44.22 -3.13 34.23
CA GLN A 284 -44.12 -3.80 32.93
C GLN A 284 -44.01 -2.80 31.77
N ILE A 285 -44.82 -1.74 31.77
CA ILE A 285 -44.78 -0.70 30.73
C ILE A 285 -43.40 -0.05 30.69
N MET A 286 -42.85 0.33 31.85
CA MET A 286 -41.50 0.92 31.92
C MET A 286 -40.40 -0.02 31.45
N LEU A 287 -40.48 -1.30 31.84
CA LEU A 287 -39.48 -2.30 31.43
C LEU A 287 -39.48 -2.41 29.90
N VAL A 288 -40.65 -2.59 29.29
CA VAL A 288 -40.81 -2.72 27.83
C VAL A 288 -40.33 -1.46 27.10
N GLU A 289 -40.69 -0.27 27.59
CA GLU A 289 -40.27 1.00 27.00
C GLU A 289 -38.73 1.15 26.97
N HIS A 290 -38.06 0.88 28.09
CA HIS A 290 -36.60 0.99 28.16
C HIS A 290 -35.89 -0.12 27.38
N LEU A 291 -36.47 -1.32 27.31
CA LEU A 291 -35.93 -2.43 26.53
C LEU A 291 -36.02 -2.13 25.02
N LEU A 292 -37.14 -1.56 24.56
CA LEU A 292 -37.32 -1.10 23.19
C LEU A 292 -36.36 0.03 22.82
N LEU A 293 -36.25 1.06 23.67
CA LEU A 293 -35.32 2.18 23.44
C LEU A 293 -33.86 1.71 23.45
N GLY A 294 -33.51 0.75 24.33
CA GLY A 294 -32.19 0.13 24.37
C GLY A 294 -31.88 -0.68 23.11
N LEU A 295 -32.83 -1.49 22.65
CA LEU A 295 -32.70 -2.30 21.44
C LEU A 295 -32.56 -1.42 20.18
N LEU A 296 -33.39 -0.38 20.06
CA LEU A 296 -33.31 0.57 18.95
C LEU A 296 -31.99 1.35 18.96
N ALA A 297 -31.51 1.76 20.13
CA ALA A 297 -30.22 2.42 20.25
C ALA A 297 -29.05 1.49 19.88
N ALA A 298 -29.12 0.20 20.23
CA ALA A 298 -28.11 -0.78 19.87
C ALA A 298 -28.11 -1.08 18.35
N LEU A 299 -29.29 -1.26 17.75
CA LEU A 299 -29.45 -1.42 16.30
C LEU A 299 -28.94 -0.20 15.52
N ALA A 300 -29.29 1.00 15.97
CA ALA A 300 -28.79 2.25 15.38
C ALA A 300 -27.28 2.47 15.58
N GLY A 301 -26.64 1.76 16.51
CA GLY A 301 -25.18 1.75 16.67
C GLY A 301 -24.47 0.63 15.90
N LEU A 302 -25.22 -0.32 15.35
CA LEU A 302 -24.68 -1.42 14.54
C LEU A 302 -24.59 -1.03 13.05
N VAL A 303 -25.52 -0.20 12.58
CA VAL A 303 -25.55 0.40 11.23
C VAL A 303 -24.66 1.63 11.20
#